data_AF-A0A661Q7H3-F1
#
_entry.id   AF-A0A661Q7H3-F1
#
_cell.length_a   1.000
_cell.length_b   1.000
_cell.length_c   1.000
_cell.angle_alpha   90.00
_cell.angle_beta   90.00
_cell.angle_gamma   90.00
#
_symmetry.space_group_name_H-M   'P 1'
#
loop_
_entity.id
_entity.type
_entity.pdbx_description
1 polymer ?
#
loop_
_entity_poly.entity_id
_entity_poly.type
_entity_poly.pdbx_seq_one_letter_code
_entity_poly.pdbx_strand_id
1 'polypeptide(L)'
;MFPTWLRQFGNLRRIKPGSPNWLHLGSNRLRCFQRKTTKCVCIRFTKIHKKTIEIFMKRRQYFIHIRKTAGTSLYSLIQRNYDWSTEVLYQASQWREFWRLKPRQLQKALFIRGHTGVNLCKLIQDEIDCFTFLREPVNRCLSDINYAWYKENHWPHNILRKGFLTAKQAVRDLRFRTFFYNHQTMNLGLDLDLAEIWNKAPMFSSPIWSSVTEEEMIKVLGNAKATLDRCYFVGIMELFNLSYLTLCQLNKWRPDLEAEKQRSTPRDWLDETLDQECRTHLKELNRYDELLYQYGLKHFEKLFYKTFDKTINAAALLTDPLLKKRLETEIRGRVMDSYESSLRRSAPIFHWDASMPINGTGWHDVHAPEDNPHRWSGPKTESDIDLVLEPQTEYLLKISILAASHRKNLSQIKVFINGRRTKIRTRGRVLEIKIPKTAARKQGFARVSFKVPRTTCLNADDSLKRGFALQAWELVRTN
;
A
#
# COMPACT_ATOMS: atom_id res chain seq x y z
N MET A 1 31.63 -9.90 15.34
CA MET A 1 31.84 -11.35 15.11
C MET A 1 30.70 -11.84 14.23
N PHE A 2 31.03 -12.37 13.05
CA PHE A 2 30.07 -12.76 11.99
C PHE A 2 29.51 -14.17 12.20
N PRO A 3 28.26 -14.49 11.82
CA PRO A 3 27.82 -15.88 11.65
C PRO A 3 28.00 -16.38 10.21
N THR A 4 28.61 -17.56 10.10
CA THR A 4 29.13 -18.28 8.93
C THR A 4 28.10 -19.06 8.09
N TRP A 5 26.80 -18.71 8.15
CA TRP A 5 25.72 -19.60 7.63
C TRP A 5 25.39 -19.49 6.13
N LEU A 6 26.05 -18.61 5.36
CA LEU A 6 25.78 -18.44 3.92
C LEU A 6 26.51 -19.41 2.97
N ARG A 7 27.25 -20.41 3.47
CA ARG A 7 28.08 -21.32 2.63
C ARG A 7 27.49 -22.71 2.32
N GLN A 8 26.32 -23.08 2.83
CA GLN A 8 25.76 -24.42 2.57
C GLN A 8 24.63 -24.40 1.52
N PHE A 9 24.96 -24.06 0.28
CA PHE A 9 24.17 -24.49 -0.89
C PHE A 9 25.12 -24.91 -2.01
N GLY A 10 25.64 -26.12 -1.89
CA GLY A 10 26.48 -26.74 -2.91
C GLY A 10 26.62 -28.22 -2.61
N ASN A 11 25.64 -29.02 -3.03
CA ASN A 11 25.78 -30.44 -3.37
C ASN A 11 24.43 -31.00 -3.87
N LEU A 12 24.13 -30.77 -5.15
CA LEU A 12 23.17 -31.59 -5.88
C LEU A 12 23.96 -32.57 -6.75
N ARG A 13 23.67 -33.86 -6.53
CA ARG A 13 24.31 -35.01 -7.18
C ARG A 13 24.06 -35.00 -8.69
N ARG A 14 25.11 -35.36 -9.43
CA ARG A 14 25.15 -35.55 -10.89
C ARG A 14 24.15 -36.63 -11.34
N ILE A 15 23.29 -36.29 -12.29
CA ILE A 15 22.55 -37.25 -13.13
C ILE A 15 23.35 -37.36 -14.45
N LYS A 16 23.66 -38.60 -14.87
CA LYS A 16 24.35 -38.91 -16.12
C LYS A 16 23.41 -38.72 -17.33
N PRO A 17 23.87 -38.17 -18.46
CA PRO A 17 23.19 -38.33 -19.75
C PRO A 17 23.94 -39.35 -20.64
N GLY A 18 23.21 -40.36 -21.11
CA GLY A 18 23.57 -41.22 -22.25
C GLY A 18 22.83 -40.73 -23.51
N SER A 19 23.55 -40.73 -24.62
CA SER A 19 23.26 -40.20 -25.98
C SER A 19 22.40 -41.16 -26.85
N PRO A 20 22.25 -40.98 -28.19
CA PRO A 20 22.25 -39.78 -29.05
C PRO A 20 21.01 -39.73 -29.99
N ASN A 21 20.74 -38.58 -30.63
CA ASN A 21 20.39 -38.58 -32.05
C ASN A 21 20.71 -37.24 -32.72
N TRP A 22 21.31 -37.38 -33.91
CA TRP A 22 21.88 -36.38 -34.78
C TRP A 22 20.81 -35.57 -35.53
N LEU A 23 21.08 -34.30 -35.81
CA LEU A 23 20.94 -33.71 -37.15
C LEU A 23 21.64 -32.34 -37.22
N HIS A 24 22.41 -32.19 -38.29
CA HIS A 24 23.29 -31.08 -38.65
C HIS A 24 22.56 -29.77 -39.03
N LEU A 25 23.38 -28.71 -39.10
CA LEU A 25 23.31 -27.45 -39.90
C LEU A 25 23.26 -26.21 -38.98
N GLY A 26 24.13 -25.21 -39.08
CA GLY A 26 25.29 -24.95 -39.92
C GLY A 26 26.00 -23.71 -39.35
N SER A 27 27.32 -23.68 -39.47
CA SER A 27 28.18 -22.59 -39.02
C SER A 27 27.98 -21.33 -39.85
N ASN A 28 27.88 -20.15 -39.22
CA ASN A 28 28.22 -18.90 -39.88
C ASN A 28 29.11 -18.02 -38.99
N ARG A 29 30.35 -17.89 -39.43
CA ARG A 29 31.38 -16.98 -38.92
C ARG A 29 30.99 -15.55 -39.31
N LEU A 30 30.89 -14.65 -38.33
CA LEU A 30 30.87 -13.21 -38.61
C LEU A 30 32.30 -12.68 -38.68
N ARG A 31 32.72 -12.33 -39.90
CA ARG A 31 33.94 -11.57 -40.18
C ARG A 31 33.74 -10.12 -39.78
N CYS A 32 34.74 -9.59 -39.08
CA CYS A 32 34.91 -8.17 -38.80
C CYS A 32 35.20 -7.42 -40.11
N PHE A 33 34.39 -6.42 -40.46
CA PHE A 33 34.65 -5.50 -41.55
C PHE A 33 34.77 -4.09 -40.98
N GLN A 34 36.01 -3.58 -40.94
CA GLN A 34 36.31 -2.16 -40.75
C GLN A 34 35.94 -1.41 -42.03
N ARG A 35 35.06 -0.41 -41.94
CA ARG A 35 35.00 0.69 -42.91
C ARG A 35 34.77 2.04 -42.23
N LYS A 36 35.37 3.02 -42.89
CA LYS A 36 35.77 4.37 -42.48
C LYS A 36 34.60 5.37 -42.40
N THR A 37 34.78 6.31 -41.47
CA THR A 37 34.45 7.76 -41.55
C THR A 37 33.01 8.19 -41.85
N THR A 38 32.33 8.64 -40.80
CA THR A 38 31.40 9.79 -40.86
C THR A 38 31.71 10.73 -39.69
N LYS A 39 31.89 12.01 -40.02
CA LYS A 39 32.20 13.11 -39.09
C LYS A 39 31.07 13.24 -38.05
N CYS A 40 31.37 12.91 -36.79
CA CYS A 40 30.54 13.35 -35.66
C CYS A 40 30.75 14.85 -35.46
N VAL A 41 29.71 15.64 -35.71
CA VAL A 41 29.63 17.02 -35.26
C VAL A 41 29.44 16.97 -33.74
N CYS A 42 30.53 17.14 -32.99
CA CYS A 42 30.49 17.40 -31.55
C CYS A 42 29.87 18.78 -31.33
N ILE A 43 28.56 18.84 -31.14
CA ILE A 43 27.89 20.00 -30.57
C ILE A 43 28.38 20.10 -29.12
N ARG A 44 29.26 21.07 -28.86
CA ARG A 44 29.64 21.46 -27.50
C ARG A 44 28.38 21.97 -26.79
N PHE A 45 27.82 21.14 -25.92
CA PHE A 45 26.86 21.60 -24.91
C PHE A 45 27.60 22.56 -23.97
N THR A 46 27.42 23.85 -24.23
CA THR A 46 27.79 24.92 -23.30
C THR A 46 27.01 24.73 -21.99
N LYS A 47 27.73 24.92 -20.88
CA LYS A 47 27.30 24.83 -19.48
C LYS A 47 25.81 25.15 -19.26
N ILE A 48 24.96 24.13 -19.33
CA ILE A 48 23.64 24.18 -18.71
C ILE A 48 23.89 24.19 -17.21
N HIS A 49 23.43 25.24 -16.54
CA HIS A 49 23.41 25.31 -15.08
C HIS A 49 22.82 24.00 -14.55
N LYS A 50 23.62 23.19 -13.84
CA LYS A 50 23.15 22.05 -13.07
C LYS A 50 22.24 22.59 -11.96
N LYS A 51 20.99 22.90 -12.31
CA LYS A 51 19.91 22.93 -11.33
C LYS A 51 19.74 21.47 -10.94
N THR A 52 20.30 21.10 -9.79
CA THR A 52 20.23 19.75 -9.24
C THR A 52 18.76 19.33 -9.26
N ILE A 53 18.39 18.46 -10.19
CA ILE A 53 17.10 17.77 -10.15
C ILE A 53 17.23 16.88 -8.93
N GLU A 54 16.58 17.29 -7.85
CA GLU A 54 16.44 16.50 -6.64
C GLU A 54 15.55 15.30 -7.03
N ILE A 55 16.17 14.23 -7.53
CA ILE A 55 15.49 12.96 -7.72
C ILE A 55 15.13 12.50 -6.31
N PHE A 56 13.86 12.65 -5.95
CA PHE A 56 13.36 12.18 -4.67
C PHE A 56 13.44 10.65 -4.68
N MET A 57 14.55 10.11 -4.17
CA MET A 57 14.75 8.68 -4.02
C MET A 57 13.65 8.15 -3.11
N LYS A 58 12.88 7.17 -3.61
CA LYS A 58 11.85 6.52 -2.80
C LYS A 58 12.51 5.80 -1.64
N ARG A 59 11.97 5.99 -0.44
CA ARG A 59 12.45 5.30 0.75
C ARG A 59 12.03 3.84 0.72
N ARG A 60 12.90 2.98 1.21
CA ARG A 60 12.56 1.58 1.49
C ARG A 60 11.73 1.54 2.76
N GLN A 61 10.53 0.97 2.68
CA GLN A 61 9.55 1.00 3.76
C GLN A 61 9.02 -0.38 4.10
N TYR A 62 8.79 -0.58 5.40
CA TYR A 62 8.07 -1.75 5.89
C TYR A 62 6.83 -1.32 6.68
N PHE A 63 5.66 -1.68 6.14
CA PHE A 63 4.43 -1.60 6.89
C PHE A 63 4.28 -2.85 7.76
N ILE A 64 4.54 -2.70 9.07
CA ILE A 64 4.29 -3.74 10.07
C ILE A 64 2.76 -3.89 10.21
N HIS A 65 2.18 -4.72 9.35
CA HIS A 65 0.73 -4.78 9.19
C HIS A 65 0.11 -5.65 10.28
N ILE A 66 -0.48 -4.98 11.27
CA ILE A 66 -1.30 -5.62 12.28
C ILE A 66 -2.70 -5.83 11.71
N ARG A 67 -3.31 -6.98 11.99
CA ARG A 67 -4.66 -7.26 11.48
C ARG A 67 -5.67 -6.25 12.01
N LYS A 68 -6.54 -5.81 11.09
CA LYS A 68 -7.67 -4.91 11.35
C LYS A 68 -7.27 -3.48 11.79
N THR A 69 -6.07 -3.04 11.42
CA THR A 69 -5.58 -1.67 11.62
C THR A 69 -5.32 -0.98 10.27
N ALA A 70 -6.39 -0.75 9.50
CA ALA A 70 -6.39 -0.02 8.23
C ALA A 70 -5.59 -0.58 7.03
N GLY A 71 -5.04 -1.79 7.08
CA GLY A 71 -4.16 -2.26 6.00
C GLY A 71 -4.83 -2.38 4.62
N THR A 72 -6.13 -2.63 4.57
CA THR A 72 -6.90 -2.61 3.31
C THR A 72 -7.06 -1.21 2.75
N SER A 73 -7.21 -0.20 3.62
CA SER A 73 -7.33 1.22 3.24
C SER A 73 -6.01 1.75 2.69
N LEU A 74 -4.89 1.35 3.29
CA LEU A 74 -3.55 1.77 2.85
C LEU A 74 -3.11 1.09 1.55
N TYR A 75 -3.72 -0.03 1.17
CA TYR A 75 -3.36 -0.74 -0.05
C TYR A 75 -3.47 0.13 -1.31
N SER A 76 -4.58 0.87 -1.46
CA SER A 76 -4.75 1.78 -2.61
C SER A 76 -3.79 2.96 -2.56
N LEU A 77 -3.41 3.43 -1.37
CA LEU A 77 -2.38 4.45 -1.21
C LEU A 77 -1.01 3.91 -1.68
N ILE A 78 -0.62 2.71 -1.26
CA ILE A 78 0.66 2.09 -1.64
C ILE A 78 0.70 1.84 -3.15
N GLN A 79 -0.37 1.27 -3.72
CA GLN A 79 -0.49 1.01 -5.15
C GLN A 79 -0.34 2.27 -6.02
N ARG A 80 -0.65 3.46 -5.49
CA ARG A 80 -0.50 4.71 -6.22
C ARG A 80 0.93 5.27 -6.20
N ASN A 81 1.74 4.89 -5.20
CA ASN A 81 3.04 5.51 -4.96
C ASN A 81 4.24 4.59 -5.29
N TYR A 82 4.01 3.29 -5.43
CA TYR A 82 5.03 2.31 -5.81
C TYR A 82 4.68 1.60 -7.11
N ASP A 83 5.70 1.26 -7.89
CA ASP A 83 5.53 0.33 -9.00
C ASP A 83 5.16 -1.03 -8.44
N TRP A 84 3.96 -1.47 -8.79
CA TRP A 84 3.35 -2.64 -8.17
C TRP A 84 4.11 -3.93 -8.46
N SER A 85 4.74 -4.02 -9.63
CA SER A 85 5.36 -5.23 -10.15
C SER A 85 6.82 -5.38 -9.73
N THR A 86 7.52 -4.26 -9.56
CA THR A 86 8.98 -4.23 -9.36
C THR A 86 9.40 -3.72 -7.98
N GLU A 87 8.62 -2.83 -7.36
CA GLU A 87 9.00 -2.17 -6.10
C GLU A 87 8.27 -2.73 -4.88
N VAL A 88 7.08 -3.30 -5.05
CA VAL A 88 6.26 -3.85 -3.96
C VAL A 88 6.42 -5.36 -3.84
N LEU A 89 6.73 -5.85 -2.64
CA LEU A 89 6.74 -7.28 -2.36
C LEU A 89 5.32 -7.79 -2.07
N TYR A 90 4.54 -8.04 -3.12
CA TYR A 90 3.15 -8.48 -2.99
C TYR A 90 2.99 -10.00 -2.88
N GLN A 91 3.99 -10.78 -3.30
CA GLN A 91 3.93 -12.25 -3.37
C GLN A 91 3.95 -12.91 -1.98
N ALA A 92 4.27 -12.15 -0.93
CA ALA A 92 4.23 -12.61 0.44
C ALA A 92 3.61 -11.57 1.37
N SER A 93 2.76 -12.08 2.25
CA SER A 93 2.02 -11.35 3.28
C SER A 93 1.99 -12.10 4.61
N GLN A 94 2.39 -13.39 4.63
CA GLN A 94 2.47 -14.28 5.78
C GLN A 94 3.84 -14.95 5.83
N TRP A 95 4.30 -15.36 7.03
CA TRP A 95 5.58 -16.05 7.21
C TRP A 95 5.81 -17.21 6.24
N ARG A 96 4.79 -18.05 6.04
CA ARG A 96 4.83 -19.19 5.10
C ARG A 96 5.17 -18.78 3.66
N GLU A 97 4.67 -17.62 3.23
CA GLU A 97 4.92 -17.09 1.89
C GLU A 97 6.32 -16.48 1.81
N PHE A 98 6.75 -15.75 2.85
CA PHE A 98 8.10 -15.21 2.93
C PHE A 98 9.18 -16.30 2.87
N TRP A 99 8.95 -17.47 3.46
CA TRP A 99 9.89 -18.61 3.37
C TRP A 99 10.05 -19.18 1.96
N ARG A 100 9.04 -18.99 1.10
CA ARG A 100 9.08 -19.45 -0.30
C ARG A 100 9.75 -18.43 -1.21
N LEU A 101 10.00 -17.21 -0.74
CA LEU A 101 10.64 -16.18 -1.54
C LEU A 101 12.15 -16.39 -1.64
N LYS A 102 12.71 -16.04 -2.80
CA LYS A 102 14.17 -15.99 -2.95
C LYS A 102 14.68 -14.78 -2.15
N PRO A 103 15.75 -14.90 -1.33
CA PRO A 103 16.28 -13.79 -0.53
C PRO A 103 16.53 -12.49 -1.33
N ARG A 104 16.94 -12.64 -2.60
CA ARG A 104 17.15 -11.50 -3.53
C ARG A 104 15.89 -10.68 -3.79
N GLN A 105 14.69 -11.25 -3.70
CA GLN A 105 13.43 -10.51 -3.90
C GLN A 105 13.15 -9.60 -2.72
N LEU A 106 13.38 -10.08 -1.49
CA LEU A 106 13.23 -9.28 -0.28
C LEU A 106 14.16 -8.07 -0.29
N GLN A 107 15.41 -8.24 -0.76
CA GLN A 107 16.39 -7.15 -0.81
C GLN A 107 16.10 -6.07 -1.86
N LYS A 108 15.39 -6.40 -2.94
CA LYS A 108 15.05 -5.44 -4.01
C LYS A 108 13.78 -4.65 -3.74
N ALA A 109 12.91 -5.14 -2.84
CA ALA A 109 11.63 -4.50 -2.58
C ALA A 109 11.83 -3.15 -1.86
N LEU A 110 11.26 -2.09 -2.44
CA LEU A 110 11.18 -0.77 -1.82
C LEU A 110 9.99 -0.66 -0.85
N PHE A 111 8.96 -1.48 -1.04
CA PHE A 111 7.85 -1.55 -0.11
C PHE A 111 7.54 -2.98 0.28
N ILE A 112 7.57 -3.24 1.59
CA ILE A 112 7.30 -4.54 2.18
C ILE A 112 6.08 -4.40 3.09
N ARG A 113 5.22 -5.41 3.11
CA ARG A 113 4.11 -5.52 4.05
C ARG A 113 3.85 -6.96 4.42
N GLY A 114 3.28 -7.18 5.59
CA GLY A 114 2.84 -8.52 5.97
C GLY A 114 2.51 -8.63 7.45
N HIS A 115 1.79 -9.70 7.78
CA HIS A 115 1.44 -10.13 9.12
C HIS A 115 2.59 -10.92 9.76
N THR A 116 3.81 -10.40 9.62
CA THR A 116 5.05 -11.03 10.11
C THR A 116 5.54 -10.40 11.42
N GLY A 117 4.97 -9.27 11.82
CA GLY A 117 5.44 -8.49 12.96
C GLY A 117 6.85 -7.92 12.76
N VAL A 118 7.42 -7.36 13.82
CA VAL A 118 8.73 -6.69 13.81
C VAL A 118 9.88 -7.61 13.38
N ASN A 119 9.73 -8.93 13.54
CA ASN A 119 10.79 -9.89 13.26
C ASN A 119 11.22 -9.94 11.79
N LEU A 120 10.38 -9.51 10.84
CA LEU A 120 10.80 -9.42 9.43
C LEU A 120 11.97 -8.46 9.24
N CYS A 121 12.09 -7.41 10.07
CA CYS A 121 13.21 -6.48 10.04
C CYS A 121 14.56 -7.19 10.24
N LYS A 122 14.60 -8.30 10.98
CA LYS A 122 15.84 -9.08 11.18
C LYS A 122 16.34 -9.78 9.91
N LEU A 123 15.47 -10.00 8.93
CA LEU A 123 15.82 -10.60 7.64
C LEU A 123 16.24 -9.56 6.60
N ILE A 124 15.94 -8.29 6.86
CA ILE A 124 16.23 -7.17 5.98
C ILE A 124 17.59 -6.63 6.42
N GLN A 125 18.58 -6.64 5.53
CA GLN A 125 19.96 -6.32 5.87
C GLN A 125 20.24 -4.82 5.89
N ASP A 126 19.39 -4.03 5.22
CA ASP A 126 19.52 -2.59 5.09
C ASP A 126 18.61 -1.84 6.06
N GLU A 127 18.90 -0.57 6.29
CA GLU A 127 18.00 0.34 6.98
C GLU A 127 16.65 0.40 6.25
N ILE A 128 15.57 0.19 7.00
CA ILE A 128 14.20 0.21 6.49
C ILE A 128 13.30 1.06 7.36
N ASP A 129 12.63 2.01 6.73
CA ASP A 129 11.69 2.92 7.39
C ASP A 129 10.42 2.13 7.77
N CYS A 130 10.31 1.79 9.05
CA CYS A 130 9.16 1.06 9.57
C CYS A 130 8.01 1.99 9.92
N PHE A 131 6.79 1.55 9.66
CA PHE A 131 5.60 2.20 10.17
C PHE A 131 4.49 1.20 10.47
N THR A 132 3.54 1.61 11.31
CA THR A 132 2.39 0.77 11.66
C THR A 132 1.14 1.60 11.97
N PHE A 133 0.02 0.92 12.18
CA PHE A 133 -1.22 1.47 12.70
C PHE A 133 -1.66 0.62 13.89
N LEU A 134 -2.07 1.32 14.95
CA LEU A 134 -2.72 0.73 16.12
C LEU A 134 -4.23 1.00 16.07
N ARG A 135 -4.95 0.24 16.88
CA ARG A 135 -6.39 0.37 17.07
C ARG A 135 -6.74 0.09 18.52
N GLU A 136 -7.83 0.65 19.02
CA GLU A 136 -8.32 0.32 20.35
C GLU A 136 -8.52 -1.21 20.45
N PRO A 137 -7.96 -1.89 21.48
CA PRO A 137 -7.80 -3.34 21.46
C PRO A 137 -9.11 -4.13 21.39
N VAL A 138 -10.15 -3.68 22.09
CA VAL A 138 -11.46 -4.33 22.04
C VAL A 138 -12.06 -4.20 20.64
N ASN A 139 -12.12 -2.98 20.10
CA ASN A 139 -12.62 -2.69 18.77
C ASN A 139 -11.86 -3.45 17.66
N ARG A 140 -10.56 -3.70 17.85
CA ARG A 140 -9.76 -4.56 16.98
C ARG A 140 -10.27 -6.00 17.00
N CYS A 141 -10.46 -6.58 18.19
CA CYS A 141 -10.99 -7.94 18.36
C CYS A 141 -12.38 -8.09 17.73
N LEU A 142 -13.30 -7.16 18.02
CA LEU A 142 -14.65 -7.15 17.43
C LEU A 142 -14.61 -7.09 15.91
N SER A 143 -13.68 -6.31 15.35
CA SER A 143 -13.50 -6.23 13.91
C SER A 143 -12.97 -7.51 13.29
N ASP A 144 -12.16 -8.30 14.01
CA ASP A 144 -11.68 -9.61 13.59
C ASP A 144 -12.82 -10.63 13.62
N ILE A 145 -13.63 -10.65 14.68
CA ILE A 145 -14.83 -11.51 14.77
C ILE A 145 -15.78 -11.20 13.61
N ASN A 146 -16.07 -9.92 13.36
CA ASN A 146 -16.94 -9.53 12.24
C ASN A 146 -16.41 -10.05 10.91
N TYR A 147 -15.10 -9.90 10.68
CA TYR A 147 -14.47 -10.33 9.45
C TYR A 147 -14.52 -11.85 9.27
N ALA A 148 -14.24 -12.60 10.33
CA ALA A 148 -14.34 -14.05 10.35
C ALA A 148 -15.75 -14.54 10.06
N TRP A 149 -16.78 -13.84 10.54
CA TRP A 149 -18.18 -14.17 10.28
C TRP A 149 -18.53 -14.12 8.79
N TYR A 150 -18.08 -13.11 8.06
CA TYR A 150 -18.46 -12.93 6.65
C TYR A 150 -17.53 -13.60 5.63
N LYS A 151 -16.29 -13.97 6.00
CA LYS A 151 -15.31 -14.47 5.03
C LYS A 151 -15.20 -15.99 5.04
N GLU A 152 -15.93 -16.62 4.14
CA GLU A 152 -16.07 -18.09 4.05
C GLU A 152 -14.75 -18.86 3.99
N ASN A 153 -13.74 -18.31 3.30
CA ASN A 153 -12.42 -18.92 3.15
C ASN A 153 -11.43 -18.60 4.28
N HIS A 154 -11.88 -17.95 5.36
CA HIS A 154 -11.06 -17.67 6.53
C HIS A 154 -11.21 -18.81 7.55
N TRP A 155 -10.13 -19.41 8.04
CA TRP A 155 -10.21 -20.59 8.94
C TRP A 155 -11.20 -20.42 10.12
N PRO A 156 -11.19 -19.30 10.87
CA PRO A 156 -12.19 -18.99 11.89
C PRO A 156 -13.65 -18.97 11.44
N HIS A 157 -13.94 -18.72 10.17
CA HIS A 157 -15.30 -18.75 9.63
C HIS A 157 -15.95 -20.11 9.83
N ASN A 158 -15.19 -21.18 9.56
CA ASN A 158 -15.67 -22.54 9.77
C ASN A 158 -16.00 -22.77 11.25
N ILE A 159 -15.22 -22.21 12.17
CA ILE A 159 -15.48 -22.36 13.61
C ILE A 159 -16.70 -21.54 14.03
N LEU A 160 -16.83 -20.29 13.60
CA LEU A 160 -17.96 -19.42 13.95
C LEU A 160 -19.27 -19.92 13.34
N ARG A 161 -19.31 -20.12 12.02
CA ARG A 161 -20.56 -20.35 11.28
C ARG A 161 -20.95 -21.83 11.24
N LYS A 162 -20.00 -22.75 11.04
CA LYS A 162 -20.30 -24.20 11.04
C LYS A 162 -20.33 -24.79 12.45
N GLY A 163 -19.60 -24.19 13.38
CA GLY A 163 -19.69 -24.53 14.80
C GLY A 163 -20.88 -23.87 15.51
N PHE A 164 -21.68 -23.06 14.80
CA PHE A 164 -22.85 -22.33 15.32
C PHE A 164 -22.55 -21.53 16.59
N LEU A 165 -21.36 -20.91 16.66
CA LEU A 165 -20.98 -20.09 17.81
C LEU A 165 -21.54 -18.68 17.66
N THR A 166 -22.17 -18.19 18.72
CA THR A 166 -22.47 -16.77 18.88
C THR A 166 -21.20 -15.95 19.09
N ALA A 167 -21.26 -14.63 18.89
CA ALA A 167 -20.13 -13.75 19.18
C ALA A 167 -19.63 -13.90 20.63
N LYS A 168 -20.56 -13.99 21.58
CA LYS A 168 -20.28 -14.20 23.01
C LYS A 168 -19.55 -15.50 23.29
N GLN A 169 -19.97 -16.60 22.66
CA GLN A 169 -19.28 -17.88 22.77
C GLN A 169 -17.88 -17.81 22.16
N ALA A 170 -17.73 -17.17 21.00
CA ALA A 170 -16.44 -17.04 20.33
C ALA A 170 -15.41 -16.24 21.15
N VAL A 171 -15.84 -15.21 21.88
CA VAL A 171 -14.97 -14.42 22.77
C VAL A 171 -14.35 -15.28 23.88
N ARG A 172 -15.09 -16.29 24.36
CA ARG A 172 -14.65 -17.20 25.45
C ARG A 172 -13.97 -18.47 24.96
N ASP A 173 -14.03 -18.73 23.66
CA ASP A 173 -13.49 -19.95 23.07
C ASP A 173 -11.96 -19.87 22.95
N LEU A 174 -11.27 -20.83 23.57
CA LEU A 174 -9.80 -20.89 23.61
C LEU A 174 -9.16 -20.95 22.21
N ARG A 175 -9.87 -21.45 21.18
CA ARG A 175 -9.39 -21.49 19.79
C ARG A 175 -9.26 -20.09 19.19
N PHE A 176 -10.04 -19.12 19.69
CA PHE A 176 -9.96 -17.72 19.28
C PHE A 176 -9.01 -16.89 20.14
N ARG A 177 -8.53 -17.40 21.27
CA ARG A 177 -7.64 -16.67 22.17
C ARG A 177 -6.43 -16.09 21.43
N THR A 178 -5.86 -16.83 20.48
CA THR A 178 -4.68 -16.42 19.69
C THR A 178 -4.98 -15.32 18.65
N PHE A 179 -6.27 -15.07 18.37
CA PHE A 179 -6.70 -13.93 17.57
C PHE A 179 -6.78 -12.66 18.39
N PHE A 180 -7.09 -12.77 19.68
CA PHE A 180 -7.37 -11.64 20.55
C PHE A 180 -6.17 -11.25 21.36
N TYR A 181 -5.62 -12.19 22.15
CA TYR A 181 -4.68 -11.96 23.23
C TYR A 181 -3.46 -11.12 22.82
N ASN A 182 -3.45 -9.88 23.32
CA ASN A 182 -2.38 -8.87 23.17
C ASN A 182 -1.75 -8.82 21.77
N HIS A 183 -2.58 -8.97 20.73
CA HIS A 183 -2.10 -9.22 19.37
C HIS A 183 -1.18 -8.10 18.85
N GLN A 184 -1.46 -6.84 19.19
CA GLN A 184 -0.66 -5.70 18.73
C GLN A 184 0.72 -5.71 19.39
N THR A 185 0.75 -5.94 20.70
CA THR A 185 1.97 -6.03 21.51
C THR A 185 2.83 -7.20 21.05
N MET A 186 2.22 -8.37 20.83
CA MET A 186 2.92 -9.54 20.30
C MET A 186 3.55 -9.28 18.93
N ASN A 187 2.82 -8.63 18.01
CA ASN A 187 3.34 -8.33 16.66
C ASN A 187 4.52 -7.35 16.70
N LEU A 188 4.55 -6.41 17.64
CA LEU A 188 5.56 -5.35 17.69
C LEU A 188 6.72 -5.65 18.62
N GLY A 189 6.55 -6.56 19.58
CA GLY A 189 7.49 -6.76 20.68
C GLY A 189 7.96 -8.19 20.91
N LEU A 190 7.27 -9.22 20.39
CA LEU A 190 7.76 -10.58 20.56
C LEU A 190 9.01 -10.78 19.73
N ASP A 191 10.09 -11.11 20.41
CA ASP A 191 11.37 -11.39 19.80
C ASP A 191 11.45 -12.87 19.46
N LEU A 192 11.39 -13.18 18.16
CA LEU A 192 11.41 -14.57 17.69
C LEU A 192 12.82 -14.97 17.26
N ASP A 193 13.25 -16.17 17.65
CA ASP A 193 14.42 -16.80 17.04
C ASP A 193 14.02 -17.31 15.64
N LEU A 194 14.43 -16.55 14.63
CA LEU A 194 14.13 -16.88 13.25
C LEU A 194 14.80 -18.17 12.80
N ALA A 195 15.96 -18.55 13.35
CA ALA A 195 16.62 -19.81 13.01
C ALA A 195 15.83 -21.00 13.56
N GLU A 196 15.34 -20.88 14.79
CA GLU A 196 14.46 -21.89 15.39
C GLU A 196 13.15 -22.03 14.59
N ILE A 197 12.52 -20.90 14.23
CA ILE A 197 11.32 -20.91 13.39
C ILE A 197 11.60 -21.53 12.03
N TRP A 198 12.73 -21.21 11.42
CA TRP A 198 13.11 -21.71 10.10
C TRP A 198 13.29 -23.23 10.12
N ASN A 199 13.90 -23.77 11.17
CA ASN A 199 14.12 -25.20 11.34
C ASN A 199 12.83 -25.97 11.69
N LYS A 200 11.86 -25.30 12.33
CA LYS A 200 10.56 -25.88 12.72
C LYS A 200 9.41 -25.52 11.76
N ALA A 201 9.69 -24.79 10.69
CA ALA A 201 8.71 -24.21 9.75
C ALA A 201 7.64 -25.18 9.19
N PRO A 202 7.91 -26.49 8.96
CA PRO A 202 6.87 -27.43 8.52
C PRO A 202 5.87 -27.85 9.62
N MET A 203 6.16 -27.60 10.90
CA MET A 203 5.43 -28.15 12.05
C MET A 203 4.58 -27.15 12.85
N PHE A 204 4.58 -25.86 12.52
CA PHE A 204 3.78 -24.88 13.26
C PHE A 204 2.28 -24.99 12.93
N SER A 205 1.61 -25.94 13.59
CA SER A 205 0.16 -25.99 13.73
C SER A 205 -0.33 -25.26 14.99
N SER A 206 0.54 -25.06 15.98
CA SER A 206 0.24 -24.30 17.20
C SER A 206 0.85 -22.89 17.15
N PRO A 207 0.09 -21.83 17.51
CA PRO A 207 0.62 -20.48 17.56
C PRO A 207 1.68 -20.37 18.66
N ILE A 208 2.93 -20.04 18.30
CA ILE A 208 4.08 -19.76 19.19
C ILE A 208 3.70 -18.85 20.38
N TRP A 209 2.69 -18.01 20.17
CA TRP A 209 2.12 -17.05 21.11
C TRP A 209 1.42 -17.68 22.34
N SER A 210 1.15 -18.99 22.34
CA SER A 210 0.35 -19.66 23.38
C SER A 210 1.10 -19.94 24.69
N SER A 211 2.43 -19.80 24.70
CA SER A 211 3.30 -20.14 25.85
C SER A 211 3.96 -18.95 26.54
N VAL A 212 3.59 -17.70 26.19
CA VAL A 212 4.24 -16.51 26.73
C VAL A 212 3.71 -16.23 28.15
N THR A 213 4.61 -16.22 29.10
CA THR A 213 4.36 -15.95 30.52
C THR A 213 4.09 -14.47 30.77
N GLU A 214 3.54 -14.15 31.94
CA GLU A 214 3.28 -12.78 32.36
C GLU A 214 4.57 -11.93 32.44
N GLU A 215 5.66 -12.51 32.95
CA GLU A 215 6.96 -11.85 33.03
C GLU A 215 7.51 -11.54 31.62
N GLU A 216 7.40 -12.50 30.70
CA GLU A 216 7.78 -12.30 29.31
C GLU A 216 6.90 -11.22 28.64
N MET A 217 5.61 -11.15 28.97
CA MET A 217 4.71 -10.13 28.41
C MET A 217 5.13 -8.69 28.78
N ILE A 218 5.70 -8.47 29.96
CA ILE A 218 6.25 -7.15 30.35
C ILE A 218 7.43 -6.79 29.44
N LYS A 219 8.34 -7.75 29.19
CA LYS A 219 9.47 -7.57 28.27
C LYS A 219 8.97 -7.32 26.83
N VAL A 220 7.98 -8.08 26.39
CA VAL A 220 7.34 -7.92 25.07
C VAL A 220 6.69 -6.54 24.93
N LEU A 221 6.02 -6.02 25.97
CA LEU A 221 5.50 -4.65 25.97
C LEU A 221 6.62 -3.61 25.86
N GLY A 222 7.72 -3.77 26.60
CA GLY A 222 8.90 -2.90 26.51
C GLY A 222 9.47 -2.85 25.08
N ASN A 223 9.65 -4.02 24.47
CA ASN A 223 10.08 -4.14 23.08
C ASN A 223 9.10 -3.50 22.09
N ALA A 224 7.79 -3.71 22.29
CA ALA A 224 6.76 -3.14 21.43
C ALA A 224 6.81 -1.60 21.45
N LYS A 225 6.97 -0.99 22.63
CA LYS A 225 7.15 0.47 22.77
C LYS A 225 8.41 0.95 22.05
N ALA A 226 9.55 0.27 22.24
CA ALA A 226 10.79 0.59 21.55
C ALA A 226 10.68 0.43 20.02
N THR A 227 9.87 -0.50 19.54
CA THR A 227 9.54 -0.61 18.11
C THR A 227 8.72 0.58 17.63
N LEU A 228 7.73 1.05 18.39
CA LEU A 228 6.97 2.26 18.04
C LEU A 228 7.88 3.50 17.97
N ASP A 229 8.81 3.66 18.91
CA ASP A 229 9.76 4.79 18.94
C ASP A 229 10.71 4.81 17.72
N ARG A 230 11.05 3.63 17.20
CA ARG A 230 11.87 3.49 15.98
C ARG A 230 11.08 3.65 14.69
N CYS A 231 9.75 3.51 14.73
CA CYS A 231 8.93 3.73 13.55
C CYS A 231 8.93 5.22 13.19
N TYR A 232 9.17 5.54 11.92
CA TYR A 232 9.07 6.92 11.46
C TYR A 232 7.61 7.44 11.50
N PHE A 233 6.65 6.51 11.53
CA PHE A 233 5.22 6.80 11.62
C PHE A 233 4.46 5.73 12.42
N VAL A 234 3.55 6.18 13.28
CA VAL A 234 2.59 5.34 14.00
C VAL A 234 1.21 5.98 13.87
N GLY A 235 0.28 5.29 13.21
CA GLY A 235 -1.10 5.75 13.01
C GLY A 235 -2.07 5.19 14.05
N ILE A 236 -3.20 5.86 14.22
CA ILE A 236 -4.29 5.46 15.12
C ILE A 236 -5.57 5.31 14.30
N MET A 237 -6.19 4.13 14.33
CA MET A 237 -7.39 3.83 13.54
C MET A 237 -8.56 4.75 13.90
N GLU A 238 -8.75 5.06 15.17
CA GLU A 238 -9.81 5.93 15.64
C GLU A 238 -9.61 7.39 15.20
N LEU A 239 -8.37 7.75 14.82
CA LEU A 239 -8.00 9.04 14.19
C LEU A 239 -7.51 8.82 12.76
N PHE A 240 -8.10 7.87 12.02
CA PHE A 240 -7.55 7.41 10.75
C PHE A 240 -7.27 8.54 9.75
N ASN A 241 -8.23 9.44 9.48
CA ASN A 241 -8.03 10.52 8.50
C ASN A 241 -6.81 11.38 8.85
N LEU A 242 -6.66 11.79 10.12
CA LEU A 242 -5.49 12.56 10.58
C LEU A 242 -4.21 11.74 10.46
N SER A 243 -4.24 10.46 10.86
CA SER A 243 -3.10 9.54 10.72
C SER A 243 -2.67 9.37 9.26
N TYR A 244 -3.63 9.17 8.36
CA TYR A 244 -3.43 9.02 6.93
C TYR A 244 -2.89 10.30 6.29
N LEU A 245 -3.42 11.47 6.65
CA LEU A 245 -2.91 12.77 6.20
C LEU A 245 -1.48 13.01 6.68
N THR A 246 -1.18 12.65 7.93
CA THR A 246 0.18 12.73 8.50
C THR A 246 1.14 11.84 7.71
N LEU A 247 0.76 10.58 7.43
CA LEU A 247 1.55 9.66 6.61
C LEU A 247 1.79 10.23 5.19
N CYS A 248 0.75 10.81 4.57
CA CYS A 248 0.87 11.46 3.27
C CYS A 248 1.83 12.66 3.32
N GLN A 249 1.78 13.47 4.38
CA GLN A 249 2.67 14.63 4.55
C GLN A 249 4.14 14.24 4.66
N LEU A 250 4.44 13.18 5.41
CA LEU A 250 5.79 12.67 5.60
C LEU A 250 6.37 12.13 4.29
N ASN A 251 5.53 11.52 3.47
CA ASN A 251 5.93 10.89 2.21
C ASN A 251 5.72 11.76 0.96
N LYS A 252 5.13 12.95 1.10
CA LYS A 252 4.70 13.81 -0.01
C LYS A 252 3.74 13.10 -0.97
N TRP A 253 2.90 12.22 -0.43
CA TRP A 253 1.89 11.50 -1.20
C TRP A 253 0.60 12.29 -1.33
N ARG A 254 -0.15 12.02 -2.40
CA ARG A 254 -1.47 12.61 -2.60
C ARG A 254 -2.53 11.97 -1.70
N PRO A 255 -3.17 12.72 -0.80
CA PRO A 255 -4.21 12.18 0.06
C PRO A 255 -5.48 11.85 -0.73
N ASP A 256 -6.05 10.68 -0.47
CA ASP A 256 -7.37 10.25 -0.94
C ASP A 256 -8.17 9.70 0.25
N LEU A 257 -8.90 10.57 0.95
CA LEU A 257 -9.76 10.19 2.08
C LEU A 257 -11.08 9.55 1.63
N GLU A 258 -11.39 9.64 0.34
CA GLU A 258 -12.69 9.25 -0.19
C GLU A 258 -12.69 7.81 -0.71
N ALA A 259 -11.52 7.27 -1.08
CA ALA A 259 -11.34 5.86 -1.42
C ALA A 259 -11.65 4.91 -0.23
N GLU A 260 -11.62 5.40 1.01
CA GLU A 260 -11.68 4.54 2.19
C GLU A 260 -13.11 4.22 2.68
N LYS A 261 -14.09 5.12 2.53
CA LYS A 261 -15.46 4.99 3.09
C LYS A 261 -16.24 3.76 2.62
N GLN A 262 -15.63 2.90 1.82
CA GLN A 262 -16.25 1.84 1.04
C GLN A 262 -16.20 0.45 1.69
N ARG A 263 -15.63 0.31 2.89
CA ARG A 263 -15.39 -1.00 3.51
C ARG A 263 -15.90 -1.11 4.95
N SER A 264 -17.04 -0.50 5.27
CA SER A 264 -17.76 -0.79 6.51
C SER A 264 -18.65 -2.02 6.32
N THR A 265 -18.22 -3.16 6.85
CA THR A 265 -19.09 -4.34 6.98
C THR A 265 -20.10 -4.09 8.11
N PRO A 266 -21.41 -4.39 7.93
CA PRO A 266 -22.40 -4.28 8.99
C PRO A 266 -21.95 -5.00 10.26
N ARG A 267 -22.30 -4.45 11.44
CA ARG A 267 -21.91 -4.98 12.76
C ARG A 267 -23.10 -5.26 13.67
N ASP A 268 -24.32 -5.12 13.18
CA ASP A 268 -25.54 -5.13 13.99
C ASP A 268 -25.64 -6.42 14.83
N TRP A 269 -25.28 -7.57 14.24
CA TRP A 269 -25.24 -8.85 14.95
C TRP A 269 -24.23 -8.92 16.11
N LEU A 270 -23.15 -8.15 16.09
CA LEU A 270 -22.16 -8.14 17.18
C LEU A 270 -22.66 -7.37 18.38
N ASP A 271 -23.24 -6.19 18.15
CA ASP A 271 -23.68 -5.31 19.23
C ASP A 271 -24.93 -5.85 19.95
N GLU A 272 -25.79 -6.58 19.24
CA GLU A 272 -26.93 -7.30 19.82
C GLU A 272 -26.51 -8.51 20.70
N THR A 273 -25.32 -9.07 20.45
CA THR A 273 -24.90 -10.35 21.06
C THR A 273 -23.84 -10.18 22.17
N LEU A 274 -23.16 -9.04 22.25
CA LEU A 274 -22.04 -8.83 23.18
C LEU A 274 -22.38 -7.91 24.34
N ASP A 275 -22.51 -8.50 25.52
CA ASP A 275 -22.74 -7.79 26.77
C ASP A 275 -21.47 -7.13 27.35
N GLN A 276 -21.66 -6.37 28.42
CA GLN A 276 -20.58 -5.68 29.13
C GLN A 276 -19.55 -6.66 29.71
N GLU A 277 -19.96 -7.87 30.10
CA GLU A 277 -19.09 -8.93 30.61
C GLU A 277 -18.08 -9.37 29.53
N CYS A 278 -18.54 -9.59 28.29
CA CYS A 278 -17.66 -9.92 27.17
C CYS A 278 -16.65 -8.81 26.88
N ARG A 279 -17.09 -7.54 26.97
CA ARG A 279 -16.19 -6.39 26.76
C ARG A 279 -15.14 -6.30 27.85
N THR A 280 -15.49 -6.53 29.11
CA THR A 280 -14.54 -6.60 30.23
C THR A 280 -13.54 -7.73 30.03
N HIS A 281 -14.00 -8.92 29.65
CA HIS A 281 -13.12 -10.06 29.37
C HIS A 281 -12.13 -9.76 28.24
N LEU A 282 -12.59 -9.14 27.14
CA LEU A 282 -11.71 -8.73 26.05
C LEU A 282 -10.68 -7.68 26.50
N LYS A 283 -11.04 -6.75 27.39
CA LYS A 283 -10.09 -5.77 27.96
C LYS A 283 -9.02 -6.47 28.78
N GLU A 284 -9.39 -7.42 29.65
CA GLU A 284 -8.45 -8.19 30.46
C GLU A 284 -7.47 -8.99 29.59
N LEU A 285 -7.99 -9.69 28.57
CA LEU A 285 -7.17 -10.42 27.60
C LEU A 285 -6.20 -9.52 26.81
N ASN A 286 -6.49 -8.23 26.73
CA ASN A 286 -5.75 -7.25 25.92
C ASN A 286 -5.13 -6.13 26.77
N ARG A 287 -4.88 -6.36 28.06
CA ARG A 287 -4.35 -5.31 28.96
C ARG A 287 -3.02 -4.70 28.47
N TYR A 288 -2.16 -5.50 27.84
CA TYR A 288 -0.88 -5.00 27.31
C TYR A 288 -1.06 -4.24 26.01
N ASP A 289 -2.01 -4.67 25.16
CA ASP A 289 -2.43 -3.90 23.98
C ASP A 289 -3.02 -2.55 24.38
N GLU A 290 -3.75 -2.48 25.50
CA GLU A 290 -4.28 -1.20 26.03
C GLU A 290 -3.14 -0.27 26.43
N LEU A 291 -2.18 -0.76 27.22
CA LEU A 291 -0.99 0.01 27.60
C LEU A 291 -0.17 0.48 26.39
N LEU A 292 -0.04 -0.38 25.37
CA LEU A 292 0.63 -0.04 24.12
C LEU A 292 -0.16 0.98 23.30
N TYR A 293 -1.49 0.85 23.23
CA TYR A 293 -2.36 1.77 22.51
C TYR A 293 -2.32 3.18 23.12
N GLN A 294 -2.37 3.30 24.46
CA GLN A 294 -2.21 4.58 25.16
C GLN A 294 -0.83 5.20 24.89
N TYR A 295 0.23 4.38 24.88
CA TYR A 295 1.56 4.84 24.48
C TYR A 295 1.58 5.35 23.03
N GLY A 296 0.96 4.60 22.11
CA GLY A 296 0.84 4.96 20.70
C GLY A 296 0.06 6.25 20.46
N LEU A 297 -0.99 6.53 21.23
CA LEU A 297 -1.71 7.81 21.19
C LEU A 297 -0.76 8.98 21.49
N LYS A 298 0.03 8.87 22.57
CA LYS A 298 1.02 9.90 22.93
C LYS A 298 2.15 10.03 21.92
N HIS A 299 2.58 8.93 21.34
CA HIS A 299 3.55 8.94 20.24
C HIS A 299 2.99 9.67 19.02
N PHE A 300 1.73 9.42 18.64
CA PHE A 300 1.07 10.09 17.54
C PHE A 300 0.88 11.59 17.78
N GLU A 301 0.48 12.01 18.99
CA GLU A 301 0.41 13.44 19.38
C GLU A 301 1.74 14.16 19.14
N LYS A 302 2.87 13.57 19.58
CA LYS A 302 4.22 14.11 19.37
C LYS A 302 4.59 14.19 17.89
N LEU A 303 4.33 13.12 17.14
CA LEU A 303 4.60 13.08 15.69
C LEU A 303 3.78 14.13 14.94
N PHE A 304 2.51 14.30 15.30
CA PHE A 304 1.62 15.28 14.70
C PHE A 304 2.12 16.71 14.95
N TYR A 305 2.51 17.02 16.19
CA TYR A 305 3.14 18.30 16.53
C TYR A 305 4.40 18.54 15.67
N LYS A 306 5.33 17.58 15.63
CA LYS A 306 6.55 17.70 14.82
C LYS A 306 6.27 17.91 13.32
N THR A 307 5.19 17.33 12.81
CA THR A 307 4.86 17.35 11.37
C THR A 307 4.14 18.64 10.96
N PHE A 308 3.30 19.20 11.83
CA PHE A 308 2.40 20.32 11.50
C PHE A 308 2.56 21.56 12.37
N ASP A 309 3.48 21.52 13.33
CA ASP A 309 3.68 22.54 14.38
C ASP A 309 2.37 22.87 15.11
N LYS A 310 1.63 21.81 15.47
CA LYS A 310 0.29 21.92 16.05
C LYS A 310 0.07 20.87 17.12
N THR A 311 -0.20 21.32 18.33
CA THR A 311 -0.53 20.44 19.44
C THR A 311 -1.94 19.90 19.27
N ILE A 312 -2.09 18.61 19.52
CA ILE A 312 -3.39 17.94 19.58
C ILE A 312 -3.50 17.18 20.90
N ASN A 313 -4.73 17.02 21.37
CA ASN A 313 -5.07 16.08 22.43
C ASN A 313 -5.87 14.95 21.79
N ALA A 314 -5.27 13.78 21.65
CA ALA A 314 -5.90 12.66 20.98
C ALA A 314 -7.17 12.23 21.71
N ALA A 315 -7.18 12.22 23.05
CA ALA A 315 -8.37 11.88 23.83
C ALA A 315 -9.55 12.83 23.54
N ALA A 316 -9.29 14.13 23.46
CA ALA A 316 -10.33 15.12 23.10
C ALA A 316 -10.84 14.90 21.66
N LEU A 317 -9.96 14.57 20.71
CA LEU A 317 -10.37 14.29 19.32
C LEU A 317 -11.17 12.99 19.17
N LEU A 318 -10.99 12.03 20.09
CA LEU A 318 -11.79 10.81 20.13
C LEU A 318 -13.22 11.08 20.61
N THR A 319 -13.42 12.09 21.47
CA THR A 319 -14.72 12.44 22.04
C THR A 319 -15.45 13.58 21.32
N ASP A 320 -14.74 14.40 20.53
CA ASP A 320 -15.31 15.53 19.78
C ASP A 320 -15.15 15.36 18.26
N PRO A 321 -16.18 14.81 17.58
CA PRO A 321 -16.18 14.65 16.13
C PRO A 321 -16.12 15.96 15.34
N LEU A 322 -16.63 17.07 15.89
CA LEU A 322 -16.64 18.36 15.19
C LEU A 322 -15.24 18.98 15.19
N LEU A 323 -14.56 18.98 16.33
CA LEU A 323 -13.17 19.39 16.45
C LEU A 323 -12.29 18.57 15.51
N LYS A 324 -12.45 17.25 15.53
CA LYS A 324 -11.74 16.32 14.64
C LYS A 324 -11.96 16.66 13.16
N LYS A 325 -13.21 16.84 12.71
CA LYS A 325 -13.53 17.15 11.30
C LYS A 325 -12.97 18.52 10.86
N ARG A 326 -13.01 19.52 11.74
CA ARG A 326 -12.40 20.85 11.46
C ARG A 326 -10.89 20.71 11.26
N LEU A 327 -10.22 20.00 12.15
CA LEU A 327 -8.79 19.75 12.05
C LEU A 327 -8.42 18.94 10.80
N GLU A 328 -9.18 17.89 10.48
CA GLU A 328 -8.97 17.10 9.25
C GLU A 328 -9.04 17.96 7.98
N THR A 329 -9.97 18.91 7.92
CA THR A 329 -10.14 19.82 6.78
C THR A 329 -8.95 20.75 6.63
N GLU A 330 -8.50 21.36 7.74
CA GLU A 330 -7.34 22.24 7.76
C GLU A 330 -6.07 21.51 7.32
N ILE A 331 -5.78 20.35 7.95
CA ILE A 331 -4.59 19.57 7.66
C ILE A 331 -4.59 19.07 6.22
N ARG A 332 -5.75 18.64 5.70
CA ARG A 332 -5.87 18.22 4.31
C ARG A 332 -5.41 19.30 3.34
N GLY A 333 -5.76 20.57 3.58
CA GLY A 333 -5.27 21.70 2.77
C GLY A 333 -3.75 21.77 2.75
N ARG A 334 -3.12 21.78 3.94
CA ARG A 334 -1.65 21.84 4.07
C ARG A 334 -0.95 20.66 3.38
N VAL A 335 -1.51 19.45 3.51
CA VAL A 335 -0.95 18.25 2.86
C VAL A 335 -1.07 18.32 1.34
N MET A 336 -2.21 18.81 0.82
CA MET A 336 -2.37 19.05 -0.61
C MET A 336 -1.37 20.07 -1.13
N ASP A 337 -1.17 21.18 -0.43
CA ASP A 337 -0.18 22.21 -0.82
C ASP A 337 1.25 21.66 -0.83
N SER A 338 1.60 20.83 0.17
CA SER A 338 2.91 20.17 0.22
C SER A 338 3.08 19.15 -0.91
N TYR A 339 2.05 18.39 -1.25
CA TYR A 339 2.06 17.45 -2.37
C TYR A 339 2.24 18.18 -3.70
N GLU A 340 1.45 19.23 -3.95
CA GLU A 340 1.52 20.01 -5.18
C GLU A 340 2.89 20.69 -5.35
N SER A 341 3.47 21.18 -4.25
CA SER A 341 4.83 21.74 -4.23
C SER A 341 5.90 20.70 -4.53
N SER A 342 5.71 19.46 -4.10
CA SER A 342 6.59 18.33 -4.45
C SER A 342 6.46 17.94 -5.93
N LEU A 343 5.23 17.88 -6.42
CA LEU A 343 4.93 17.53 -7.81
C LEU A 343 5.55 18.54 -8.80
N ARG A 344 5.52 19.84 -8.47
CA ARG A 344 6.17 20.91 -9.24
C ARG A 344 7.68 20.75 -9.46
N ARG A 345 8.35 20.03 -8.55
CA ARG A 345 9.80 19.77 -8.61
C ARG A 345 10.13 18.47 -9.32
N SER A 346 9.12 17.66 -9.64
CA SER A 346 9.29 16.38 -10.33
C SER A 346 9.47 16.59 -11.83
N ALA A 347 10.02 15.59 -12.52
CA ALA A 347 10.13 15.60 -13.97
C ALA A 347 8.78 15.20 -14.62
N PRO A 348 8.47 15.72 -15.83
CA PRO A 348 7.38 15.21 -16.64
C PRO A 348 7.54 13.72 -16.94
N ILE A 349 6.43 12.99 -16.84
CA ILE A 349 6.32 11.61 -17.32
C ILE A 349 5.66 11.67 -18.70
N PHE A 350 6.38 11.25 -19.74
CA PHE A 350 5.85 11.28 -21.12
C PHE A 350 5.14 9.99 -21.51
N HIS A 351 5.48 8.89 -20.84
CA HIS A 351 4.87 7.59 -21.01
C HIS A 351 4.62 6.96 -19.65
N TRP A 352 3.44 6.41 -19.48
CA TRP A 352 3.04 5.72 -18.27
C TRP A 352 2.24 4.48 -18.65
N ASP A 353 2.46 3.41 -17.91
CA ASP A 353 1.61 2.22 -17.91
C ASP A 353 1.11 1.90 -16.50
N ALA A 354 0.14 1.00 -16.41
CA ALA A 354 -0.54 0.70 -15.17
C ALA A 354 0.30 0.05 -14.06
N SER A 355 1.50 -0.49 -14.35
CA SER A 355 2.42 -0.95 -13.30
C SER A 355 3.00 0.22 -12.53
N MET A 356 3.20 1.35 -13.20
CA MET A 356 3.86 2.53 -12.64
C MET A 356 2.98 3.25 -11.61
N PRO A 357 3.58 3.98 -10.65
CA PRO A 357 2.86 4.89 -9.77
C PRO A 357 2.00 5.88 -10.55
N ILE A 358 0.83 6.24 -10.02
CA ILE A 358 -0.08 7.20 -10.65
C ILE A 358 -0.33 8.39 -9.72
N ASN A 359 0.11 9.57 -10.14
CA ASN A 359 -0.23 10.82 -9.48
C ASN A 359 -1.70 11.11 -9.75
N GLY A 360 -2.56 10.98 -8.74
CA GLY A 360 -3.99 10.89 -9.00
C GLY A 360 -4.83 10.44 -7.80
N THR A 361 -6.15 10.57 -7.92
CA THR A 361 -7.12 9.93 -7.02
C THR A 361 -8.23 9.22 -7.80
N GLY A 362 -8.95 8.31 -7.12
CA GLY A 362 -10.02 7.53 -7.75
C GLY A 362 -9.53 6.43 -8.69
N TRP A 363 -8.35 5.88 -8.43
CA TRP A 363 -7.78 4.75 -9.17
C TRP A 363 -7.49 3.59 -8.21
N HIS A 364 -7.96 2.39 -8.55
CA HIS A 364 -7.77 1.19 -7.76
C HIS A 364 -7.52 -0.03 -8.67
N ASP A 365 -7.31 -1.19 -8.04
CA ASP A 365 -7.14 -2.48 -8.69
C ASP A 365 -6.03 -2.50 -9.75
N VAL A 366 -4.77 -2.31 -9.30
CA VAL A 366 -3.65 -2.88 -10.05
C VAL A 366 -3.74 -4.39 -9.86
N HIS A 367 -4.42 -5.08 -10.78
CA HIS A 367 -4.37 -6.53 -10.83
C HIS A 367 -2.90 -6.95 -11.11
N ALA A 368 -2.39 -7.91 -10.34
CA ALA A 368 -1.13 -8.59 -10.60
C ALA A 368 -1.41 -10.07 -10.92
N PRO A 369 -0.58 -10.79 -11.68
CA PRO A 369 0.23 -10.44 -12.83
C PRO A 369 -0.47 -10.99 -14.08
N GLU A 370 -1.48 -10.29 -14.60
CA GLU A 370 -1.97 -10.62 -15.94
C GLU A 370 -1.02 -10.01 -16.97
N ASP A 371 -0.97 -10.55 -18.19
CA ASP A 371 -0.16 -10.02 -19.31
C ASP A 371 -0.49 -8.56 -19.67
N ASN A 372 -1.50 -7.97 -19.01
CA ASN A 372 -2.03 -6.65 -19.31
C ASN A 372 -2.41 -5.83 -18.06
N PRO A 373 -1.44 -5.19 -17.38
CA PRO A 373 -1.72 -4.36 -16.22
C PRO A 373 -2.68 -3.22 -16.59
N HIS A 374 -3.64 -2.95 -15.72
CA HIS A 374 -4.58 -1.83 -15.84
C HIS A 374 -5.00 -1.31 -14.46
N ARG A 375 -5.60 -0.12 -14.42
CA ARG A 375 -6.17 0.49 -13.22
C ARG A 375 -7.60 0.90 -13.46
N TRP A 376 -8.50 0.48 -12.58
CA TRP A 376 -9.89 0.87 -12.67
C TRP A 376 -10.13 2.24 -12.04
N SER A 377 -10.83 3.10 -12.75
CA SER A 377 -11.40 4.30 -12.15
C SER A 377 -12.55 3.92 -11.22
N GLY A 378 -12.69 4.71 -10.18
CA GLY A 378 -13.68 4.53 -9.15
C GLY A 378 -13.04 4.50 -7.77
N PRO A 379 -13.85 4.28 -6.75
CA PRO A 379 -15.23 3.79 -6.83
C PRO A 379 -16.31 4.85 -7.03
N LYS A 380 -15.93 6.12 -6.94
CA LYS A 380 -16.79 7.25 -7.32
C LYS A 380 -16.86 7.38 -8.85
N THR A 381 -17.78 8.21 -9.31
CA THR A 381 -17.89 8.56 -10.73
C THR A 381 -16.79 9.52 -11.21
N GLU A 382 -15.85 9.88 -10.35
CA GLU A 382 -14.77 10.82 -10.65
C GLU A 382 -13.42 10.22 -10.25
N SER A 383 -12.46 10.34 -11.15
CA SER A 383 -11.05 9.98 -10.98
C SER A 383 -10.20 11.01 -11.70
N ASP A 384 -8.95 11.18 -11.32
CA ASP A 384 -8.13 12.21 -11.93
C ASP A 384 -6.64 11.88 -11.88
N ILE A 385 -5.88 12.44 -12.82
CA ILE A 385 -4.42 12.34 -12.90
C ILE A 385 -3.79 13.72 -12.81
N ASP A 386 -2.70 13.85 -12.06
CA ASP A 386 -1.89 15.06 -12.03
C ASP A 386 -0.66 14.87 -12.94
N LEU A 387 -0.62 15.64 -14.02
CA LEU A 387 0.44 15.60 -15.02
C LEU A 387 1.41 16.74 -14.79
N VAL A 388 2.68 16.45 -14.53
CA VAL A 388 3.73 17.47 -14.53
C VAL A 388 3.97 17.91 -15.96
N LEU A 389 3.92 19.22 -16.21
CA LEU A 389 3.99 19.80 -17.55
C LEU A 389 5.02 20.92 -17.60
N GLU A 390 5.70 21.02 -18.72
CA GLU A 390 6.56 22.18 -18.97
C GLU A 390 5.71 23.43 -19.20
N PRO A 391 6.08 24.58 -18.60
CA PRO A 391 5.37 25.84 -18.82
C PRO A 391 5.35 26.21 -20.31
N GLN A 392 4.25 26.81 -20.76
CA GLN A 392 4.06 27.32 -22.13
C GLN A 392 4.05 26.27 -23.25
N THR A 393 4.08 24.98 -22.94
CA THR A 393 4.04 23.91 -23.93
C THR A 393 2.61 23.38 -24.08
N GLU A 394 2.14 23.22 -25.32
CA GLU A 394 0.91 22.48 -25.60
C GLU A 394 1.19 20.98 -25.66
N TYR A 395 0.23 20.18 -25.20
CA TYR A 395 0.35 18.74 -25.21
C TYR A 395 -0.89 18.06 -25.78
N LEU A 396 -0.68 16.91 -26.39
CA LEU A 396 -1.71 15.92 -26.69
C LEU A 396 -1.53 14.74 -25.74
N LEU A 397 -2.49 14.57 -24.83
CA LEU A 397 -2.56 13.39 -23.97
C LEU A 397 -3.38 12.31 -24.66
N LYS A 398 -2.76 11.17 -24.92
CA LYS A 398 -3.41 9.96 -25.46
C LYS A 398 -3.56 8.94 -24.35
N ILE A 399 -4.77 8.48 -24.12
CA ILE A 399 -5.08 7.54 -23.03
C ILE A 399 -5.61 6.24 -23.62
N SER A 400 -4.96 5.13 -23.33
CA SER A 400 -5.38 3.79 -23.72
C SER A 400 -6.34 3.21 -22.69
N ILE A 401 -7.58 2.98 -23.10
CA ILE A 401 -8.61 2.36 -22.27
C ILE A 401 -8.69 0.88 -22.60
N LEU A 402 -8.52 0.02 -21.59
CA LEU A 402 -8.66 -1.42 -21.77
C LEU A 402 -10.13 -1.84 -21.86
N ALA A 403 -10.93 -1.36 -20.91
CA ALA A 403 -12.30 -1.79 -20.69
C ALA A 403 -13.16 -0.70 -20.03
N ALA A 404 -14.47 -0.90 -20.01
CA ALA A 404 -15.40 -0.11 -19.22
C ALA A 404 -16.43 -1.01 -18.57
N SER A 405 -16.79 -0.71 -17.32
CA SER A 405 -17.80 -1.46 -16.58
C SER A 405 -19.21 -1.29 -17.16
N HIS A 406 -19.42 -0.26 -17.96
CA HIS A 406 -20.67 0.02 -18.65
C HIS A 406 -20.43 0.79 -19.96
N ARG A 407 -21.12 0.44 -21.05
CA ARG A 407 -20.94 1.07 -22.38
C ARG A 407 -21.08 2.59 -22.36
N LYS A 408 -22.03 3.12 -21.58
CA LYS A 408 -22.23 4.58 -21.40
C LYS A 408 -21.03 5.29 -20.76
N ASN A 409 -20.17 4.57 -20.03
CA ASN A 409 -19.00 5.20 -19.41
C ASN A 409 -18.00 5.72 -20.44
N LEU A 410 -17.88 5.10 -21.61
CA LEU A 410 -16.99 5.59 -22.67
C LEU A 410 -17.67 6.64 -23.55
N SER A 411 -18.93 6.41 -23.94
CA SER A 411 -19.63 7.34 -24.83
C SER A 411 -20.03 8.66 -24.16
N GLN A 412 -20.07 8.70 -22.83
CA GLN A 412 -20.50 9.89 -22.06
C GLN A 412 -19.43 10.36 -21.06
N ILE A 413 -18.18 9.89 -21.18
CA ILE A 413 -17.10 10.38 -20.33
C ILE A 413 -16.93 11.88 -20.53
N LYS A 414 -16.82 12.62 -19.42
CA LYS A 414 -16.51 14.04 -19.43
C LYS A 414 -15.10 14.22 -18.88
N VAL A 415 -14.28 14.99 -19.58
CA VAL A 415 -12.92 15.30 -19.16
C VAL A 415 -12.82 16.78 -18.79
N PHE A 416 -12.10 17.05 -17.71
CA PHE A 416 -11.84 18.38 -17.20
C PHE A 416 -10.34 18.59 -17.03
N ILE A 417 -9.84 19.77 -17.37
CA ILE A 417 -8.47 20.20 -17.11
C ILE A 417 -8.55 21.35 -16.12
N ASN A 418 -7.99 21.16 -14.92
CA ASN A 418 -8.05 22.12 -13.82
C ASN A 418 -9.49 22.61 -13.55
N GLY A 419 -10.46 21.67 -13.56
CA GLY A 419 -11.88 21.93 -13.35
C GLY A 419 -12.65 22.48 -14.56
N ARG A 420 -11.98 22.80 -15.68
CA ARG A 420 -12.65 23.29 -16.91
C ARG A 420 -12.90 22.14 -17.88
N ARG A 421 -14.13 22.01 -18.35
CA ARG A 421 -14.51 20.96 -19.30
C ARG A 421 -13.73 21.11 -20.61
N THR A 422 -13.13 20.02 -21.09
CA THR A 422 -12.39 19.99 -22.35
C THR A 422 -13.05 19.07 -23.37
N LYS A 423 -12.83 19.34 -24.66
CA LYS A 423 -13.26 18.46 -25.74
C LYS A 423 -12.30 17.27 -25.82
N ILE A 424 -12.85 16.10 -26.10
CA ILE A 424 -12.09 14.88 -26.31
C ILE A 424 -12.36 14.34 -27.70
N ARG A 425 -11.37 13.69 -28.30
CA ARG A 425 -11.55 12.85 -29.49
C ARG A 425 -11.38 11.40 -29.08
N THR A 426 -12.18 10.52 -29.67
CA THR A 426 -12.06 9.08 -29.43
C THR A 426 -11.67 8.39 -30.72
N ARG A 427 -10.68 7.49 -30.64
CA ARG A 427 -10.20 6.68 -31.77
C ARG A 427 -10.09 5.23 -31.29
N GLY A 428 -11.14 4.46 -31.52
CA GLY A 428 -11.27 3.12 -30.94
C GLY A 428 -11.24 3.19 -29.41
N ARG A 429 -10.19 2.62 -28.82
CA ARG A 429 -9.96 2.59 -27.36
C ARG A 429 -9.04 3.70 -26.84
N VAL A 430 -8.66 4.64 -27.69
CA VAL A 430 -7.80 5.77 -27.32
C VAL A 430 -8.62 7.04 -27.14
N LEU A 431 -8.47 7.71 -25.99
CA LEU A 431 -8.95 9.07 -25.77
C LEU A 431 -7.81 10.06 -26.04
N GLU A 432 -8.07 11.03 -26.91
CA GLU A 432 -7.16 12.13 -27.20
C GLU A 432 -7.68 13.43 -26.56
N ILE A 433 -6.84 14.05 -25.73
CA ILE A 433 -7.16 15.25 -24.95
C ILE A 433 -6.09 16.31 -25.25
N LYS A 434 -6.49 17.45 -25.82
CA LYS A 434 -5.59 18.59 -25.99
C LYS A 434 -5.46 19.35 -24.67
N ILE A 435 -4.23 19.44 -24.17
CA ILE A 435 -3.88 20.23 -22.99
C ILE A 435 -3.27 21.55 -23.46
N PRO A 436 -3.96 22.69 -23.24
CA PRO A 436 -3.49 23.97 -23.71
C PRO A 436 -2.26 24.44 -22.90
N LYS A 437 -1.40 25.24 -23.53
CA LYS A 437 -0.20 25.83 -22.90
C LYS A 437 -0.47 26.67 -21.64
N THR A 438 -1.71 27.11 -21.47
CA THR A 438 -2.17 27.86 -20.30
C THR A 438 -2.44 26.98 -19.08
N ALA A 439 -2.57 25.66 -19.25
CA ALA A 439 -2.90 24.73 -18.16
C ALA A 439 -1.81 24.63 -17.09
N ALA A 440 -0.52 24.71 -17.47
CA ALA A 440 0.60 24.52 -16.56
C ALA A 440 1.07 25.80 -15.83
N ARG A 441 0.77 27.00 -16.36
CA ARG A 441 1.54 28.25 -16.16
C ARG A 441 1.89 28.61 -14.71
N LYS A 442 0.98 28.46 -13.74
CA LYS A 442 1.25 28.79 -12.33
C LYS A 442 1.50 27.58 -11.44
N GLN A 443 1.08 26.40 -11.89
CA GLN A 443 1.04 25.21 -11.05
C GLN A 443 2.13 24.20 -11.40
N GLY A 444 2.83 24.32 -12.55
CA GLY A 444 3.85 23.35 -12.99
C GLY A 444 3.29 21.96 -13.33
N PHE A 445 1.98 21.77 -13.18
CA PHE A 445 1.26 20.56 -13.51
C PHE A 445 -0.16 20.94 -13.97
N ALA A 446 -0.88 19.98 -14.56
CA ALA A 446 -2.31 20.08 -14.81
C ALA A 446 -3.02 18.85 -14.25
N ARG A 447 -4.17 19.05 -13.61
CA ARG A 447 -5.06 17.98 -13.18
C ARG A 447 -6.05 17.67 -14.28
N VAL A 448 -6.01 16.44 -14.78
CA VAL A 448 -6.97 15.92 -15.76
C VAL A 448 -7.95 15.01 -15.04
N SER A 449 -9.18 15.49 -14.85
CA SER A 449 -10.25 14.73 -14.19
C SER A 449 -11.19 14.08 -15.20
N PHE A 450 -11.60 12.86 -14.90
CA PHE A 450 -12.52 12.03 -15.67
C PHE A 450 -13.79 11.86 -14.85
N LYS A 451 -14.94 12.21 -15.44
CA LYS A 451 -16.25 11.96 -14.87
C LYS A 451 -17.04 11.01 -15.74
N VAL A 452 -17.36 9.84 -15.19
CA VAL A 452 -18.23 8.84 -15.83
C VAL A 452 -19.68 8.96 -15.30
N PRO A 453 -20.70 8.49 -16.05
CA PRO A 453 -22.08 8.50 -15.57
C PRO A 453 -22.32 7.61 -14.35
N ARG A 454 -21.61 6.47 -14.25
CA ARG A 454 -21.82 5.49 -13.18
C ARG A 454 -20.59 4.64 -12.93
N THR A 455 -20.52 4.06 -11.73
CA THR A 455 -19.62 2.96 -11.41
C THR A 455 -20.44 1.75 -10.98
N THR A 456 -20.02 0.55 -11.39
CA THR A 456 -20.74 -0.72 -11.14
C THR A 456 -19.77 -1.79 -10.69
N CYS A 457 -20.25 -2.75 -9.91
CA CYS A 457 -19.50 -3.97 -9.62
C CYS A 457 -19.44 -4.82 -10.90
N LEU A 458 -18.32 -5.51 -11.12
CA LEU A 458 -18.17 -6.36 -12.31
C LEU A 458 -18.92 -7.69 -12.14
N ASN A 459 -18.96 -8.22 -10.92
CA ASN A 459 -19.62 -9.48 -10.56
C ASN A 459 -20.41 -9.30 -9.26
N ALA A 460 -21.34 -10.22 -8.97
CA ALA A 460 -22.19 -10.19 -7.77
C ALA A 460 -21.38 -10.23 -6.46
N ASP A 461 -20.27 -10.98 -6.44
CA ASP A 461 -19.40 -11.13 -5.27
C ASP A 461 -18.37 -10.01 -5.11
N ASP A 462 -18.36 -9.05 -6.04
CA ASP A 462 -17.41 -7.96 -6.05
C ASP A 462 -18.01 -6.70 -5.42
N SER A 463 -17.42 -6.23 -4.34
CA SER A 463 -17.84 -4.97 -3.69
C SER A 463 -17.28 -3.71 -4.36
N LEU A 464 -16.30 -3.85 -5.28
CA LEU A 464 -15.58 -2.73 -5.87
C LEU A 464 -16.32 -2.18 -7.09
N LYS A 465 -16.82 -0.95 -6.94
CA LYS A 465 -17.45 -0.22 -8.04
C LYS A 465 -16.40 0.33 -8.99
N ARG A 466 -16.54 0.04 -10.28
CA ARG A 466 -15.58 0.41 -11.33
C ARG A 466 -16.23 1.24 -12.42
N GLY A 467 -15.46 2.14 -13.02
CA GLY A 467 -15.88 2.99 -14.14
C GLY A 467 -15.31 2.52 -15.48
N PHE A 468 -14.02 2.79 -15.70
CA PHE A 468 -13.25 2.35 -16.86
C PHE A 468 -11.83 1.95 -16.45
N ALA A 469 -11.24 1.02 -17.20
CA ALA A 469 -9.89 0.52 -16.97
C ALA A 469 -8.90 1.30 -17.84
N LEU A 470 -7.98 1.99 -17.18
CA LEU A 470 -6.85 2.69 -17.77
C LEU A 470 -5.66 1.72 -17.91
N GLN A 471 -5.13 1.56 -19.11
CA GLN A 471 -3.97 0.69 -19.36
C GLN A 471 -2.66 1.49 -19.39
N ALA A 472 -2.65 2.57 -20.15
CA ALA A 472 -1.46 3.40 -20.37
C ALA A 472 -1.86 4.81 -20.84
N TRP A 473 -0.92 5.74 -20.78
CA TRP A 473 -1.04 7.02 -21.47
C TRP A 473 0.30 7.51 -22.04
N GLU A 474 0.20 8.32 -23.08
CA GLU A 474 1.32 9.00 -23.75
C GLU A 474 1.02 10.50 -23.77
N LEU A 475 2.02 11.30 -23.43
CA LEU A 475 1.96 12.75 -23.49
C LEU A 475 2.91 13.24 -24.59
N VAL A 476 2.34 13.79 -25.66
CA VAL A 476 3.09 14.24 -26.84
C VAL A 476 3.09 15.76 -26.86
N ARG A 477 4.28 16.38 -26.99
CA ARG A 477 4.37 17.83 -27.22
C ARG A 477 3.78 18.18 -28.58
N THR A 478 2.97 19.22 -28.64
CA THR A 478 2.43 19.75 -29.90
C THR A 478 2.94 21.16 -30.12
N ASN A 479 3.39 21.44 -31.34
CA ASN A 479 3.86 22.77 -31.75
C ASN A 479 2.70 23.74 -32.01
#